data_AF-A0A941DGB1-F1
#
_entry.id   AF-A0A941DGB1-F1
#
_cell.length_a   1.000
_cell.length_b   1.000
_cell.length_c   1.000
_cell.angle_alpha   90.00
_cell.angle_beta   90.00
_cell.angle_gamma   90.00
#
_symmetry.space_group_name_H-M   'P 1'
#
loop_
_entity.id
_entity.type
_entity.pdbx_description
1 polymer ?
#
loop_
_entity_poly.entity_id
_entity_poly.type
_entity_poly.pdbx_seq_one_letter_code
_entity_poly.pdbx_strand_id
1 'polypeptide(L)'
;MSEAMQRRLVMLLCLRCSNTLVTLHDDEIAFALRIDETELAQTKELFLRKGFIDSTWEIQNWDKRQFVSDSSAPRVAKHRAAKKEAQNQAENECNVTVTPQIQNRTDTEQIQNKEEIKPSAKAQKFDFTAKLIELGADEKSVRDWLAVRKLKRAANTETVIENLVREAAKAQVSVADAVLICATRSWQGFEAEWLKPKAQASPVRDGSKLGVHGQATANAAQKWLESKNAG
;
A
#
# COMPACT_ATOMS: atom_id res chain seq x y z
N MET A 1 1.60 -12.00 -36.51
CA MET A 1 0.31 -11.58 -35.94
C MET A 1 0.27 -10.07 -36.12
N SER A 2 -0.77 -9.52 -36.73
CA SER A 2 -0.90 -8.08 -36.96
C SER A 2 -1.13 -7.33 -35.63
N GLU A 3 -0.88 -6.03 -35.63
CA GLU A 3 -1.15 -5.15 -34.48
C GLU A 3 -2.62 -5.23 -34.02
N ALA A 4 -3.56 -5.27 -34.98
CA ALA A 4 -4.98 -5.45 -34.69
C ALA A 4 -5.25 -6.74 -33.90
N MET A 5 -4.63 -7.85 -34.30
CA MET A 5 -4.76 -9.14 -33.61
C MET A 5 -4.10 -9.12 -32.22
N GLN A 6 -2.98 -8.42 -32.06
CA GLN A 6 -2.35 -8.25 -30.74
C GLN A 6 -3.25 -7.46 -29.80
N ARG A 7 -3.86 -6.36 -30.27
CA ARG A 7 -4.83 -5.58 -29.49
C ARG A 7 -6.03 -6.43 -29.09
N ARG A 8 -6.58 -7.22 -30.01
CA ARG A 8 -7.68 -8.16 -29.73
C ARG A 8 -7.30 -9.19 -28.66
N LEU A 9 -6.08 -9.74 -28.71
CA LEU A 9 -5.59 -10.65 -27.68
C LEU A 9 -5.51 -9.98 -26.30
N VAL A 10 -4.98 -8.75 -26.21
CA VAL A 10 -4.92 -7.99 -24.95
C VAL A 10 -6.32 -7.72 -24.42
N MET A 11 -7.26 -7.33 -25.28
CA MET A 11 -8.66 -7.11 -24.88
C MET A 11 -9.31 -8.39 -24.35
N LEU A 12 -9.09 -9.55 -24.97
CA LEU A 12 -9.56 -10.83 -24.44
C LEU A 12 -8.95 -11.16 -23.07
N LEU A 13 -7.66 -10.90 -22.87
CA LEU A 13 -7.00 -11.07 -21.57
C LEU A 13 -7.65 -10.18 -20.50
N CYS A 14 -8.02 -8.93 -20.84
CA CYS A 14 -8.75 -8.04 -19.96
C CYS A 14 -10.15 -8.55 -19.61
N LEU A 15 -10.90 -9.05 -20.61
CA LEU A 15 -12.24 -9.64 -20.41
C LEU A 15 -12.18 -10.91 -19.55
N ARG A 16 -11.11 -11.72 -19.69
CA ARG A 16 -10.91 -12.88 -18.82
C ARG A 16 -10.62 -12.47 -17.36
N CYS A 17 -9.85 -11.41 -17.16
CA CYS A 17 -9.55 -10.85 -15.83
C CYS A 17 -10.83 -10.41 -15.09
N SER A 18 -11.81 -9.83 -15.80
CA SER A 18 -13.11 -9.47 -15.23
C SER A 18 -14.06 -10.66 -15.02
N ASN A 19 -13.62 -11.90 -15.29
CA ASN A 19 -14.46 -13.12 -15.28
C ASN A 19 -15.72 -13.06 -16.17
N THR A 20 -15.78 -12.11 -17.12
CA THR A 20 -16.92 -11.97 -18.02
C THR A 20 -16.84 -12.96 -19.17
N LEU A 21 -15.63 -13.36 -19.55
CA LEU A 21 -15.40 -14.13 -20.77
C LEU A 21 -16.03 -15.54 -20.78
N VAL A 22 -16.26 -16.16 -19.62
CA VAL A 22 -16.88 -17.50 -19.51
C VAL A 22 -18.38 -17.47 -19.79
N THR A 23 -19.03 -16.32 -19.64
CA THR A 23 -20.49 -16.19 -19.79
C THR A 23 -20.92 -15.56 -21.11
N LEU A 24 -19.97 -15.05 -21.90
CA LEU A 24 -20.27 -14.31 -23.12
C LEU A 24 -20.34 -15.23 -24.34
N HIS A 25 -21.36 -15.04 -25.16
CA HIS A 25 -21.48 -15.69 -26.47
C HIS A 25 -20.66 -14.95 -27.54
N ASP A 26 -20.41 -15.58 -28.68
CA ASP A 26 -19.58 -15.04 -29.77
C ASP A 26 -20.03 -13.61 -30.18
N ASP A 27 -21.33 -13.33 -30.23
CA ASP A 27 -21.90 -12.00 -30.55
C ASP A 27 -21.51 -10.91 -29.54
N GLU A 28 -21.51 -11.25 -28.25
CA GLU A 28 -21.15 -10.32 -27.18
C GLU A 28 -19.64 -10.06 -27.17
N ILE A 29 -18.84 -11.06 -27.55
CA ILE A 29 -17.38 -10.92 -27.72
C ILE A 29 -17.06 -10.05 -28.93
N ALA A 30 -17.77 -10.21 -30.06
CA ALA A 30 -17.66 -9.34 -31.23
C ALA A 30 -17.95 -7.88 -30.84
N PHE A 31 -19.03 -7.65 -30.09
CA PHE A 31 -19.40 -6.32 -29.61
C PHE A 31 -18.35 -5.73 -28.66
N ALA A 32 -17.85 -6.52 -27.70
CA ALA A 32 -16.82 -6.09 -26.76
C ALA A 32 -15.49 -5.71 -27.46
N LEU A 33 -15.14 -6.44 -28.51
CA LEU A 33 -13.96 -6.17 -29.34
C LEU A 33 -14.21 -5.08 -30.39
N ARG A 34 -15.46 -4.67 -30.60
CA ARG A 34 -15.91 -3.72 -31.65
C ARG A 34 -15.49 -4.16 -33.05
N ILE A 35 -15.74 -5.42 -33.37
CA ILE A 35 -15.43 -6.02 -34.66
C ILE A 35 -16.65 -6.73 -35.23
N ASP A 36 -16.63 -6.95 -36.54
CA ASP A 36 -17.68 -7.72 -37.21
C ASP A 36 -17.49 -9.24 -36.98
N GLU A 37 -18.57 -10.00 -37.17
CA GLU A 37 -18.57 -11.46 -36.97
C GLU A 37 -17.54 -12.19 -37.85
N THR A 38 -17.31 -11.68 -39.07
CA THR A 38 -16.31 -12.24 -40.00
C THR A 38 -14.89 -12.05 -39.48
N GLU A 39 -14.60 -10.91 -38.86
CA GLU A 39 -13.30 -10.64 -38.24
C GLU A 39 -13.11 -11.42 -36.95
N LEU A 40 -14.20 -11.65 -36.19
CA LEU A 40 -14.18 -12.49 -35.00
C LEU A 40 -13.80 -13.92 -35.38
N ALA A 41 -14.42 -14.48 -36.43
CA ALA A 41 -14.11 -15.83 -36.91
C ALA A 41 -12.63 -15.98 -37.30
N GLN A 42 -12.08 -15.02 -38.05
CA GLN A 42 -10.65 -14.98 -38.38
C GLN A 42 -9.75 -14.88 -37.14
N THR A 43 -10.17 -14.09 -36.15
CA THR A 43 -9.45 -13.94 -34.88
C THR A 43 -9.45 -15.24 -34.10
N LYS A 44 -10.61 -15.91 -34.00
CA LYS A 44 -10.82 -17.19 -33.32
C LYS A 44 -9.95 -18.28 -33.95
N GLU A 45 -9.95 -18.40 -35.27
CA GLU A 45 -9.12 -19.36 -36.00
C GLU A 45 -7.62 -19.12 -35.76
N LEU A 46 -7.18 -17.86 -35.84
CA LEU A 46 -5.78 -17.53 -35.62
C LEU A 46 -5.32 -17.85 -34.19
N PHE A 47 -6.18 -17.61 -33.20
CA PHE A 47 -5.85 -17.81 -31.78
C PHE A 47 -5.91 -19.29 -31.39
N LEU A 48 -6.85 -20.06 -31.96
CA LEU A 48 -6.88 -21.52 -31.87
C LEU A 48 -5.60 -22.12 -32.46
N ARG A 49 -5.22 -21.72 -33.69
CA ARG A 49 -4.00 -22.21 -34.36
C ARG A 49 -2.73 -21.92 -33.55
N LYS A 50 -2.72 -20.82 -32.79
CA LYS A 50 -1.58 -20.43 -31.95
C LYS A 50 -1.64 -20.96 -30.52
N GLY A 51 -2.74 -21.61 -30.12
CA GLY A 51 -2.93 -22.13 -28.76
C GLY A 51 -3.08 -21.03 -27.71
N PHE A 52 -3.64 -19.87 -28.07
CA PHE A 52 -3.96 -18.83 -27.07
C PHE A 52 -5.30 -19.10 -26.38
N ILE A 53 -6.27 -19.64 -27.12
CA ILE A 53 -7.63 -19.91 -26.65
C ILE A 53 -8.05 -21.32 -27.06
N ASP A 54 -9.11 -21.83 -26.43
CA ASP A 54 -9.85 -23.02 -26.87
C ASP A 54 -11.13 -22.67 -27.66
N SER A 55 -11.94 -23.68 -28.00
CA SER A 55 -13.20 -23.50 -28.73
C SER A 55 -14.26 -22.72 -27.95
N THR A 56 -14.13 -22.67 -26.62
CA THR A 56 -15.00 -21.99 -25.66
C THR A 56 -14.44 -20.63 -25.21
N TRP A 57 -13.47 -20.09 -25.94
CA TRP A 57 -12.75 -18.85 -25.66
C TRP A 57 -11.90 -18.84 -24.38
N GLU A 58 -11.75 -19.96 -23.67
CA GLU A 58 -10.90 -20.01 -22.50
C GLU A 58 -9.43 -19.83 -22.86
N ILE A 59 -8.76 -18.93 -22.13
CA ILE A 59 -7.37 -18.57 -22.39
C ILE A 59 -6.45 -19.63 -21.80
N GLN A 60 -5.65 -20.28 -22.66
CA GLN A 60 -4.70 -21.30 -22.23
C GLN A 60 -3.51 -20.69 -21.47
N ASN A 61 -2.99 -21.43 -20.49
CA ASN A 61 -1.87 -21.01 -19.63
C ASN A 61 -2.13 -19.68 -18.87
N TRP A 62 -3.39 -19.28 -18.69
CA TRP A 62 -3.76 -18.08 -17.94
C TRP A 62 -3.23 -18.11 -16.50
N ASP A 63 -3.40 -19.23 -15.79
CA ASP A 63 -2.98 -19.36 -14.39
C ASP A 63 -1.47 -19.24 -14.19
N LYS A 64 -0.66 -19.67 -15.18
CA LYS A 64 0.80 -19.48 -15.15
C LYS A 64 1.21 -18.01 -15.34
N ARG A 65 0.30 -17.18 -15.87
CA ARG A 65 0.52 -15.75 -16.11
C ARG A 65 -0.03 -14.86 -15.00
N GLN A 66 -0.88 -15.40 -14.11
CA GLN A 66 -1.41 -14.67 -12.96
C GLN A 66 -0.43 -14.78 -11.79
N PHE A 67 -0.02 -13.64 -11.23
CA PHE A 67 0.70 -13.66 -9.97
C PHE A 67 -0.30 -13.93 -8.83
N VAL A 68 0.09 -14.72 -7.84
CA VAL A 68 -0.80 -15.17 -6.75
C VAL A 68 -1.37 -13.98 -5.95
N SER A 69 -0.74 -12.80 -5.99
CA SER A 69 -1.27 -11.58 -5.37
C SER A 69 -2.49 -11.00 -6.07
N ASP A 70 -2.67 -11.29 -7.35
CA ASP A 70 -3.70 -10.65 -8.18
C ASP A 70 -5.05 -11.37 -8.03
N SER A 71 -5.03 -12.62 -7.57
CA SER A 71 -6.23 -13.33 -7.16
C SER A 71 -6.56 -13.04 -5.69
N SER A 72 -7.56 -12.19 -5.47
CA SER A 72 -8.11 -11.99 -4.12
C SER A 72 -9.05 -13.11 -3.66
N ALA A 73 -9.33 -14.10 -4.53
CA ALA A 73 -10.25 -15.21 -4.29
C ALA A 73 -9.95 -16.00 -3.00
N PRO A 74 -8.71 -16.45 -2.70
CA PRO A 74 -8.42 -17.18 -1.47
C PRO A 74 -8.62 -16.32 -0.21
N ARG A 75 -8.24 -15.04 -0.26
CA ARG A 75 -8.45 -14.10 0.85
C ARG A 75 -9.93 -13.88 1.13
N VAL A 76 -10.73 -13.68 0.08
CA VAL A 76 -12.18 -13.47 0.20
C VAL A 76 -12.88 -14.74 0.65
N ALA A 77 -12.47 -15.92 0.18
CA ALA A 77 -13.00 -17.20 0.62
C ALA A 77 -12.77 -17.41 2.12
N LYS A 78 -11.54 -17.18 2.62
CA LYS A 78 -11.22 -17.26 4.06
C LYS A 78 -12.06 -16.28 4.88
N HIS A 79 -12.22 -15.04 4.41
CA HIS A 79 -13.06 -14.04 5.10
C HIS A 79 -14.54 -14.47 5.16
N ARG A 80 -15.09 -15.00 4.05
CA ARG A 80 -16.47 -15.50 4.02
C ARG A 80 -16.66 -16.71 4.93
N ALA A 81 -15.70 -17.64 4.96
CA ALA A 81 -15.72 -18.79 5.85
C ALA A 81 -15.71 -18.35 7.33
N ALA A 82 -14.78 -17.47 7.72
CA ALA A 82 -14.70 -16.93 9.08
C ALA A 82 -15.99 -16.19 9.49
N LYS A 83 -16.60 -15.43 8.58
CA LYS A 83 -17.89 -14.77 8.85
C LYS A 83 -19.03 -15.77 9.07
N LYS A 84 -19.05 -16.87 8.30
CA LYS A 84 -20.04 -17.94 8.44
C LYS A 84 -19.84 -18.72 9.74
N GLU A 85 -18.60 -18.98 10.13
CA GLU A 85 -18.26 -19.63 11.40
C GLU A 85 -18.64 -18.77 12.61
N ALA A 86 -18.34 -17.47 12.58
CA ALA A 86 -18.75 -16.54 13.63
C ALA A 86 -20.29 -16.43 13.76
N GLN A 87 -20.99 -16.49 12.63
CA GLN A 87 -22.46 -16.48 12.61
C GLN A 87 -23.04 -17.78 13.19
N ASN A 88 -22.49 -18.94 12.82
CA ASN A 88 -22.90 -20.23 13.37
C ASN A 88 -22.58 -20.37 14.87
N GLN A 89 -21.49 -19.77 15.35
CA GLN A 89 -21.17 -19.72 16.78
C GLN A 89 -22.16 -18.82 17.55
N ALA A 90 -22.53 -17.68 16.99
CA ALA A 90 -23.54 -16.80 17.60
C ALA A 90 -24.95 -17.43 17.65
N GLU A 91 -25.30 -18.29 16.69
CA GLU A 91 -26.57 -19.03 16.69
C GLU A 91 -26.59 -20.20 17.69
N ASN A 92 -25.42 -20.73 18.07
CA ASN A 92 -25.29 -21.80 19.08
C ASN A 92 -25.17 -21.28 20.53
N GLU A 93 -24.89 -19.99 20.75
CA GLU A 93 -24.70 -19.38 22.08
C GLU A 93 -25.92 -18.57 22.56
N CYS A 94 -27.13 -18.93 22.17
CA CYS A 94 -28.34 -18.43 22.82
C CYS A 94 -28.60 -19.13 24.17
N ASN A 95 -27.80 -18.80 25.19
CA ASN A 95 -28.23 -18.85 26.60
C ASN A 95 -27.48 -17.81 27.46
N VAL A 96 -28.10 -16.63 27.61
CA VAL A 96 -28.19 -15.79 28.82
C VAL A 96 -26.89 -15.20 29.44
N THR A 97 -26.76 -13.86 29.25
CA THR A 97 -26.38 -12.81 30.23
C THR A 97 -24.97 -12.18 30.21
N VAL A 98 -25.04 -10.83 30.09
CA VAL A 98 -24.11 -9.73 30.42
C VAL A 98 -22.94 -9.44 29.49
N THR A 99 -23.09 -8.32 28.79
CA THR A 99 -22.12 -7.59 27.97
C THR A 99 -20.93 -7.06 28.81
N PRO A 100 -19.70 -7.17 28.30
CA PRO A 100 -18.74 -6.08 28.38
C PRO A 100 -18.38 -5.58 26.97
N GLN A 101 -18.33 -4.26 26.81
CA GLN A 101 -17.88 -3.64 25.57
C GLN A 101 -16.36 -3.85 25.41
N ILE A 102 -15.97 -4.80 24.56
CA ILE A 102 -14.59 -4.97 24.11
C ILE A 102 -14.44 -4.19 22.81
N GLN A 103 -13.58 -3.17 22.88
CA GLN A 103 -13.22 -2.31 21.76
C GLN A 103 -12.53 -3.13 20.67
N ASN A 104 -12.98 -2.95 19.43
CA ASN A 104 -12.46 -3.59 18.22
C ASN A 104 -10.95 -3.31 18.04
N ARG A 105 -10.12 -4.31 18.37
CA ARG A 105 -8.75 -4.44 17.86
C ARG A 105 -8.76 -5.52 16.80
N THR A 106 -8.52 -5.11 15.56
CA THR A 106 -8.32 -6.01 14.43
C THR A 106 -6.94 -6.66 14.57
N ASP A 107 -6.86 -7.76 15.33
CA ASP A 107 -5.70 -8.66 15.30
C ASP A 107 -5.78 -9.54 14.05
N THR A 108 -4.84 -9.35 13.14
CA THR A 108 -4.57 -10.30 12.05
C THR A 108 -3.29 -11.03 12.40
N GLU A 109 -3.43 -12.14 13.14
CA GLU A 109 -2.39 -13.15 13.22
C GLU A 109 -2.26 -13.84 11.85
N GLN A 110 -1.07 -13.73 11.26
CA GLN A 110 -0.68 -14.53 10.11
C GLN A 110 0.17 -15.68 10.61
N ILE A 111 -0.46 -16.85 10.71
CA ILE A 111 0.20 -18.15 10.79
C ILE A 111 0.98 -18.34 9.48
N GLN A 112 2.31 -18.29 9.57
CA GLN A 112 3.22 -18.57 8.46
C GLN A 112 3.29 -20.08 8.23
N ASN A 113 2.62 -20.59 7.20
CA ASN A 113 2.97 -21.89 6.62
C ASN A 113 4.07 -21.69 5.59
N LYS A 114 5.24 -22.21 5.94
CA LYS A 114 6.47 -22.27 5.16
C LYS A 114 6.39 -23.50 4.27
N GLU A 115 6.23 -23.33 2.97
CA GLU A 115 6.51 -24.40 2.00
C GLU A 115 7.98 -24.34 1.59
N GLU A 116 8.61 -25.51 1.70
CA GLU A 116 10.02 -25.77 1.49
C GLU A 116 10.39 -25.71 0.01
N ILE A 117 11.38 -24.89 -0.31
CA ILE A 117 12.19 -25.03 -1.53
C ILE A 117 13.50 -25.68 -1.11
N LYS A 118 13.78 -26.87 -1.66
CA LYS A 118 14.99 -27.67 -1.42
C LYS A 118 16.29 -26.93 -1.81
N PRO A 119 17.44 -27.31 -1.22
CA PRO A 119 18.44 -26.37 -0.75
C PRO A 119 19.49 -26.06 -1.82
N SER A 120 19.74 -24.77 -2.05
CA SER A 120 20.97 -24.31 -2.69
C SER A 120 21.65 -23.32 -1.75
N ALA A 121 22.85 -23.70 -1.30
CA ALA A 121 23.88 -22.95 -0.58
C ALA A 121 23.42 -21.98 0.53
N LYS A 122 23.92 -22.21 1.75
CA LYS A 122 23.73 -21.38 2.96
C LYS A 122 24.14 -19.91 2.73
N ALA A 123 23.26 -19.10 2.17
CA ALA A 123 23.32 -17.66 2.34
C ALA A 123 22.90 -17.37 3.78
N GLN A 124 23.78 -16.73 4.56
CA GLN A 124 23.46 -16.26 5.89
C GLN A 124 22.24 -15.34 5.78
N LYS A 125 21.09 -15.78 6.29
CA LYS A 125 19.90 -14.94 6.35
C LYS A 125 20.19 -13.82 7.33
N PHE A 126 20.36 -12.61 6.81
CA PHE A 126 20.55 -11.42 7.62
C PHE A 126 19.33 -11.23 8.54
N ASP A 127 19.58 -11.23 9.85
CA ASP A 127 18.56 -10.99 10.86
C ASP A 127 18.64 -9.53 11.33
N PHE A 128 17.70 -8.73 10.84
CA PHE A 128 17.58 -7.31 11.16
C PHE A 128 17.34 -7.06 12.66
N THR A 129 16.60 -7.95 13.34
CA THR A 129 16.27 -7.78 14.76
C THR A 129 17.49 -8.06 15.63
N ALA A 130 18.17 -9.18 15.35
CA ALA A 130 19.39 -9.55 16.07
C ALA A 130 20.46 -8.47 15.94
N LYS A 131 20.60 -7.87 14.75
CA LYS A 131 21.60 -6.81 14.53
C LYS A 131 21.32 -5.54 15.32
N LEU A 132 20.06 -5.14 15.48
CA LEU A 132 19.70 -3.98 16.30
C LEU A 132 19.93 -4.24 17.79
N ILE A 133 19.65 -5.47 18.26
CA ILE A 133 19.91 -5.88 19.64
C ILE A 133 21.43 -5.91 19.93
N GLU A 134 22.24 -6.40 18.98
CA GLU A 134 23.71 -6.36 19.06
C GLU A 134 24.25 -4.91 19.19
N LEU A 135 23.58 -3.95 18.54
CA LEU A 135 23.90 -2.52 18.62
C LEU A 135 23.35 -1.84 19.90
N GLY A 136 22.77 -2.60 20.82
CA GLY A 136 22.30 -2.12 22.13
C GLY A 136 20.86 -1.61 22.15
N ALA A 137 20.07 -1.83 21.09
CA ALA A 137 18.65 -1.48 21.10
C ALA A 137 17.83 -2.45 21.95
N ASP A 138 16.90 -1.91 22.74
CA ASP A 138 15.98 -2.70 23.55
C ASP A 138 14.97 -3.47 22.67
N GLU A 139 14.70 -4.72 23.05
CA GLU A 139 13.87 -5.64 22.26
C GLU A 139 12.45 -5.08 22.03
N LYS A 140 11.88 -4.41 23.04
CA LYS A 140 10.55 -3.79 22.91
C LYS A 140 10.58 -2.66 21.89
N SER A 141 11.58 -1.79 21.96
CA SER A 141 11.73 -0.67 21.03
C SER A 141 11.96 -1.15 19.59
N VAL A 142 12.71 -2.24 19.42
CA VAL A 142 12.91 -2.89 18.10
C VAL A 142 11.60 -3.47 17.57
N ARG A 143 10.84 -4.19 18.40
CA ARG A 143 9.52 -4.73 18.02
C ARG A 143 8.55 -3.62 17.59
N ASP A 144 8.49 -2.54 18.35
CA ASP A 144 7.62 -1.39 18.04
C ASP A 144 8.06 -0.69 16.74
N TRP A 145 9.37 -0.53 16.53
CA TRP A 145 9.88 0.04 15.28
C TRP A 145 9.61 -0.88 14.08
N LEU A 146 9.76 -2.20 14.22
CA LEU A 146 9.40 -3.17 13.19
C LEU A 146 7.91 -3.10 12.84
N ALA A 147 7.03 -2.85 13.81
CA ALA A 147 5.61 -2.63 13.55
C ALA A 147 5.38 -1.38 12.70
N VAL A 148 6.05 -0.27 13.01
CA VAL A 148 6.02 0.97 12.20
C VAL A 148 6.50 0.71 10.77
N ARG A 149 7.62 -0.01 10.61
CA ARG A 149 8.20 -0.34 9.30
C ARG A 149 7.28 -1.24 8.49
N LYS A 150 6.62 -2.21 9.14
CA LYS A 150 5.61 -3.09 8.51
C LYS A 150 4.41 -2.28 8.01
N LEU A 151 3.88 -1.38 8.83
CA LEU A 151 2.77 -0.49 8.45
C LEU A 151 3.14 0.41 7.26
N LYS A 152 4.35 0.97 7.26
CA LYS A 152 4.86 1.83 6.19
C LYS A 152 5.48 1.09 5.01
N ARG A 153 5.47 -0.25 5.02
CA ARG A 153 6.04 -1.11 3.97
C ARG A 153 7.51 -0.81 3.67
N ALA A 154 8.29 -0.45 4.69
CA ALA A 154 9.71 -0.18 4.56
C ALA A 154 10.52 -1.49 4.57
N ALA A 155 11.56 -1.58 3.73
CA ALA A 155 12.43 -2.76 3.64
C ALA A 155 13.38 -2.87 4.84
N ASN A 156 13.60 -4.08 5.37
CA ASN A 156 14.49 -4.33 6.53
C ASN A 156 15.84 -4.89 6.06
N THR A 157 16.68 -4.03 5.48
CA THR A 157 17.99 -4.41 4.93
C THR A 157 19.14 -3.93 5.83
N GLU A 158 20.32 -4.49 5.65
CA GLU A 158 21.55 -4.09 6.37
C GLU A 158 21.87 -2.60 6.18
N THR A 159 21.70 -2.08 4.97
CA THR A 159 21.90 -0.65 4.64
C THR A 159 21.04 0.29 5.48
N VAL A 160 19.86 -0.14 5.93
CA VAL A 160 19.03 0.66 6.83
C VAL A 160 19.67 0.79 8.21
N ILE A 161 20.27 -0.28 8.71
CA ILE A 161 20.97 -0.27 10.00
C ILE A 161 22.23 0.59 9.90
N GLU A 162 23.00 0.45 8.82
CA GLU A 162 24.17 1.30 8.58
C GLU A 162 23.81 2.78 8.53
N ASN A 163 22.73 3.13 7.81
CA ASN A 163 22.23 4.50 7.79
C ASN A 163 21.76 4.98 9.16
N LEU A 164 21.05 4.14 9.92
CA LEU A 164 20.63 4.45 11.28
C LEU A 164 21.83 4.78 12.18
N VAL A 165 22.88 3.95 12.14
CA VAL A 165 24.12 4.17 12.91
C VAL A 165 24.80 5.46 12.50
N ARG A 166 24.93 5.71 11.18
CA ARG A 166 25.56 6.93 10.66
C ARG A 166 24.81 8.19 11.07
N GLU A 167 23.49 8.19 10.96
CA GLU A 167 22.66 9.35 11.32
C GLU A 167 22.55 9.52 12.84
N ALA A 168 22.51 8.45 13.63
CA ALA A 168 22.59 8.50 15.09
C ALA A 168 23.91 9.15 15.56
N ALA A 169 25.04 8.75 14.95
CA ALA A 169 26.35 9.35 15.22
C ALA A 169 26.38 10.85 14.90
N LYS A 170 25.80 11.27 13.77
CA LYS A 170 25.69 12.69 13.40
C LYS A 170 24.82 13.50 14.37
N ALA A 171 23.77 12.89 14.93
CA ALA A 171 22.89 13.53 15.91
C ALA A 171 23.42 13.42 17.36
N GLN A 172 24.56 12.76 17.57
CA GLN A 172 25.13 12.48 18.89
C GLN A 172 24.15 11.74 19.83
N VAL A 173 23.32 10.87 19.26
CA VAL A 173 22.40 10.00 20.01
C VAL A 173 22.83 8.54 19.89
N SER A 174 22.48 7.72 20.88
CA SER A 174 22.75 6.29 20.79
C SER A 174 21.85 5.62 19.74
N VAL A 175 22.27 4.46 19.22
CA VAL A 175 21.44 3.67 18.30
C VAL A 175 20.15 3.23 19.00
N ALA A 176 20.21 2.91 20.29
CA ALA A 176 19.05 2.57 21.10
C ALA A 176 18.04 3.72 21.15
N ASP A 177 18.50 4.95 21.40
CA ASP A 177 17.64 6.15 21.42
C ASP A 177 17.07 6.45 20.04
N ALA A 178 17.86 6.27 18.98
CA ALA A 178 17.38 6.46 17.61
C ALA A 178 16.24 5.48 17.27
N VAL A 179 16.36 4.20 17.63
CA VAL A 179 15.29 3.19 17.46
C VAL A 179 14.04 3.57 18.27
N LEU A 180 14.22 3.98 19.53
CA LEU A 180 13.12 4.41 20.39
C LEU A 180 12.40 5.65 19.83
N ILE A 181 13.15 6.63 19.33
CA ILE A 181 12.59 7.83 18.69
C ILE A 181 11.80 7.43 17.44
N CYS A 182 12.32 6.51 16.63
CA CYS A 182 11.62 6.06 15.45
C CYS A 182 10.34 5.29 15.78
N ALA A 183 10.36 4.44 16.81
CA ALA A 183 9.17 3.75 17.30
C ALA A 183 8.11 4.75 17.81
N THR A 184 8.50 5.67 18.70
CA THR A 184 7.58 6.62 19.35
C THR A 184 6.99 7.64 18.38
N ARG A 185 7.76 8.11 17.39
CA ARG A 185 7.30 9.07 16.39
C ARG A 185 6.75 8.43 15.11
N SER A 186 6.63 7.10 15.07
CA SER A 186 6.20 6.36 13.89
C SER A 186 7.03 6.70 12.64
N TRP A 187 8.34 6.84 12.79
CA TRP A 187 9.28 7.11 11.70
C TRP A 187 9.82 5.82 11.10
N GLN A 188 9.85 5.76 9.77
CA GLN A 188 10.40 4.61 9.03
C GLN A 188 11.94 4.65 8.91
N GLY A 189 12.58 5.71 9.37
CA GLY A 189 14.02 5.96 9.28
C GLY A 189 14.40 7.05 10.27
N PHE A 190 15.68 7.42 10.27
CA PHE A 190 16.23 8.42 11.17
C PHE A 190 17.20 9.31 10.40
N GLU A 191 17.09 10.62 10.58
CA GLU A 191 18.05 11.60 10.06
C GLU A 191 18.43 12.56 11.18
N ALA A 192 19.72 12.89 11.28
CA ALA A 192 20.23 13.73 12.36
C ALA A 192 19.63 15.15 12.35
N GLU A 193 19.27 15.66 11.18
CA GLU A 193 18.70 16.99 11.01
C GLU A 193 17.34 17.13 11.71
N TRP A 194 16.56 16.05 11.82
CA TRP A 194 15.23 16.10 12.40
C TRP A 194 15.22 16.42 13.90
N LEU A 195 16.34 16.23 14.59
CA LEU A 195 16.50 16.58 16.01
C LEU A 195 17.02 18.00 16.23
N LYS A 196 17.51 18.68 15.19
CA LYS A 196 17.98 20.05 15.32
C LYS A 196 16.77 20.95 15.61
N PRO A 197 16.87 21.89 16.58
CA PRO A 197 15.86 22.92 16.74
C PRO A 197 15.71 23.62 15.39
N LYS A 198 14.49 23.63 14.83
CA LYS A 198 14.22 24.50 13.68
C LYS A 198 14.56 25.90 14.15
N ALA A 199 15.61 26.49 13.56
CA ALA A 199 15.92 27.89 13.79
C ALA A 199 14.62 28.64 13.48
N GLN A 200 13.96 29.16 14.53
CA GLN A 200 12.83 30.03 14.33
C GLN A 200 13.39 31.16 13.48
N ALA A 201 12.88 31.31 12.26
CA ALA A 201 13.13 32.51 11.49
C ALA A 201 12.61 33.65 12.35
N SER A 202 13.50 34.28 13.11
CA SER A 202 13.23 35.57 13.73
C SER A 202 12.72 36.43 12.60
N PRO A 203 11.48 36.96 12.67
CA PRO A 203 11.02 37.86 11.63
C PRO A 203 11.98 39.04 11.69
N VAL A 204 12.90 39.11 10.74
CA VAL A 204 13.65 40.33 10.48
C VAL A 204 12.56 41.34 10.18
N ARG A 205 12.32 42.25 11.12
CA ARG A 205 11.50 43.43 10.91
C ARG A 205 12.26 44.31 9.93
N ASP A 206 12.26 43.93 8.66
CA ASP A 206 12.66 44.80 7.58
C ASP A 206 11.54 45.82 7.41
N GLY A 207 11.76 47.00 7.98
CA GLY A 207 10.83 48.12 7.95
C GLY A 207 10.78 48.80 6.60
N SER A 208 10.64 48.05 5.50
CA SER A 208 10.62 48.64 4.16
C SER A 208 9.62 47.99 3.21
N LYS A 209 8.60 48.81 2.88
CA LYS A 209 7.67 48.73 1.74
C LYS A 209 6.58 47.65 1.80
N LEU A 210 5.45 48.00 2.42
CA LEU A 210 4.14 47.51 2.00
C LEU A 210 4.00 47.80 0.49
N GLY A 211 3.85 46.76 -0.32
CA GLY A 211 3.54 46.91 -1.74
C GLY A 211 2.28 47.74 -1.94
N VAL A 212 2.18 48.43 -3.08
CA VAL A 212 1.14 49.44 -3.41
C VAL A 212 -0.30 48.96 -3.11
N HIS A 213 -0.57 47.66 -3.21
CA HIS A 213 -1.88 47.07 -2.87
C HIS A 213 -2.21 47.07 -1.36
N GLY A 214 -1.22 46.96 -0.47
CA GLY A 214 -1.45 46.95 0.98
C GLY A 214 -1.73 48.33 1.58
N GLN A 215 -1.19 49.39 0.96
CA GLN A 215 -1.45 50.78 1.39
C GLN A 215 -2.88 51.24 1.05
N ALA A 216 -3.45 50.77 -0.06
CA ALA A 216 -4.83 51.06 -0.43
C ALA A 216 -5.84 50.51 0.58
N THR A 217 -5.62 49.30 1.10
CA THR A 217 -6.48 48.68 2.11
C THR A 217 -6.38 49.38 3.46
N ALA A 218 -5.17 49.79 3.87
CA ALA A 218 -4.97 50.55 5.11
C ALA A 218 -5.63 51.94 5.08
N ASN A 219 -5.51 52.65 3.96
CA ASN A 219 -6.13 53.96 3.79
C ASN A 219 -7.66 53.89 3.72
N ALA A 220 -8.22 52.84 3.09
CA ALA A 220 -9.67 52.61 3.07
C ALA A 220 -10.24 52.32 4.47
N ALA A 221 -9.50 51.59 5.30
CA ALA A 221 -9.88 51.31 6.68
C ALA A 221 -9.87 52.56 7.57
N GLN A 222 -8.87 53.45 7.41
CA GLN A 222 -8.84 54.73 8.14
C GLN A 222 -10.01 55.64 7.75
N LYS A 223 -10.31 55.73 6.46
CA LYS A 223 -11.42 56.55 5.96
C LYS A 223 -12.79 56.07 6.46
N TRP A 224 -12.95 54.75 6.64
CA TRP A 224 -14.15 54.17 7.24
C TRP A 224 -14.28 54.50 8.73
N LEU A 225 -13.18 54.44 9.49
CA LEU A 225 -13.15 54.80 10.92
C LEU A 225 -13.48 56.28 11.14
N GLU A 226 -12.94 57.18 10.31
CA GLU A 226 -13.24 58.62 10.38
C GLU A 226 -14.72 58.92 10.09
N SER A 227 -15.34 58.20 9.15
CA SER A 227 -16.77 58.35 8.83
C SER A 227 -17.70 57.90 9.97
N LYS A 228 -17.22 57.02 10.86
CA LYS A 228 -18.00 56.55 12.02
C LYS A 228 -17.89 57.45 13.24
N ASN A 229 -16.85 58.27 13.33
CA ASN A 229 -16.65 59.23 14.42
C ASN A 229 -17.19 60.64 14.10
N ALA A 230 -17.69 60.87 12.89
CA ALA A 230 -18.23 62.16 12.44
C ALA A 230 -19.78 62.22 12.47
N GLY A 231 -20.43 61.33 13.22
CA GLY A 231 -21.89 61.27 13.40
C GLY A 231 -22.30 61.43 14.86
#